data_AF-A0A836SUI4-F1
#
_entry.id   AF-A0A836SUI4-F1
#
_cell.length_a   1.000
_cell.length_b   1.000
_cell.length_c   1.000
_cell.angle_alpha   90.00
_cell.angle_beta   90.00
_cell.angle_gamma   90.00
#
_symmetry.space_group_name_H-M   'P 1'
#
loop_
_entity.id
_entity.type
_entity.pdbx_description
1 polymer ?
#
loop_
_entity_poly.entity_id
_entity_poly.type
_entity_poly.pdbx_seq_one_letter_code
_entity_poly.pdbx_strand_id
1 'polypeptide(L)'
;MKRIGIVANFTKPAAADAVSRLAEYWVGRGVTVTSADDVPGGLERMISSAPVAGADLVFALGGDGTMLRAVRLMGDQQAPVVGVNLGGLGFLTTVTVDRLEPALSLLERGQYGISKRVILRCTIRR
;
A
#
# COMPACT_ATOMS: atom_id res chain seq x y z
N MET A 1 -8.18 -7.79 -10.11
CA MET A 1 -7.20 -7.89 -9.01
C MET A 1 -7.79 -8.88 -7.99
N LYS A 2 -6.99 -9.82 -7.47
CA LYS A 2 -7.40 -10.83 -6.47
C LYS A 2 -6.83 -10.54 -5.09
N ARG A 3 -5.63 -9.97 -4.98
CA ARG A 3 -4.98 -9.66 -3.70
C ARG A 3 -4.34 -8.27 -3.67
N ILE A 4 -4.67 -7.49 -2.64
CA ILE A 4 -4.08 -6.18 -2.33
C ILE A 4 -3.17 -6.30 -1.11
N GLY A 5 -1.95 -5.79 -1.22
CA GLY A 5 -1.00 -5.69 -0.12
C GLY A 5 -1.01 -4.31 0.54
N ILE A 6 -0.83 -4.25 1.85
CA ILE A 6 -0.74 -3.03 2.65
C ILE A 6 0.61 -3.00 3.36
N VAL A 7 1.24 -1.83 3.31
CA VAL A 7 2.37 -1.45 4.15
C VAL A 7 2.01 -0.11 4.78
N ALA A 8 1.86 -0.07 6.10
CA ALA A 8 1.29 1.08 6.79
C ALA A 8 2.18 1.55 7.93
N ASN A 9 2.30 2.87 8.08
CA ASN A 9 2.96 3.45 9.24
C ASN A 9 1.92 3.81 10.31
N PHE A 10 1.62 2.86 11.21
CA PHE A 10 0.66 3.05 12.30
C PHE A 10 1.10 4.03 13.41
N THR A 11 2.31 4.59 13.34
CA THR A 11 2.66 5.75 14.20
C THR A 11 1.94 7.04 13.76
N LYS A 12 1.36 7.05 12.56
CA LYS A 12 0.56 8.17 12.04
C LYS A 12 -0.90 8.02 12.48
N PRO A 13 -1.52 9.06 13.07
CA PRO A 13 -2.91 8.98 13.53
C PRO A 13 -3.92 8.57 12.45
N ALA A 14 -3.71 9.02 11.20
CA ALA A 14 -4.60 8.73 10.09
C ALA A 14 -4.45 7.30 9.50
N ALA A 15 -3.48 6.50 9.97
CA ALA A 15 -3.18 5.21 9.36
C ALA A 15 -4.29 4.19 9.56
N ALA A 16 -4.82 4.06 10.79
CA ALA A 16 -5.86 3.08 11.09
C ALA A 16 -7.15 3.34 10.28
N ASP A 17 -7.58 4.60 10.23
CA ASP A 17 -8.74 5.03 9.44
C ASP A 17 -8.54 4.75 7.94
N ALA A 18 -7.41 5.16 7.38
CA ALA A 18 -7.12 4.95 5.95
C ALA A 18 -7.05 3.45 5.58
N VAL A 19 -6.46 2.63 6.46
CA VAL A 19 -6.41 1.18 6.28
C VAL A 19 -7.81 0.57 6.36
N SER A 20 -8.65 1.00 7.30
CA SER A 20 -10.04 0.52 7.41
C SER A 20 -10.83 0.81 6.15
N ARG A 21 -10.84 2.08 5.70
CA ARG A 21 -11.55 2.53 4.50
C ARG A 21 -11.11 1.79 3.25
N LEU A 22 -9.80 1.56 3.11
CA LEU A 22 -9.24 0.78 2.00
C LEU A 22 -9.66 -0.69 2.07
N ALA A 23 -9.58 -1.29 3.26
CA ALA A 23 -9.95 -2.69 3.45
C ALA A 23 -11.43 -2.91 3.17
N GLU A 24 -12.31 -2.08 3.74
CA GLU A 24 -13.75 -2.11 3.48
C GLU A 24 -14.08 -2.00 1.99
N TYR A 25 -13.41 -1.09 1.27
CA TYR A 25 -13.62 -0.90 -0.16
C TYR A 25 -13.34 -2.18 -0.98
N TRP A 26 -12.20 -2.81 -0.73
CA TRP A 26 -11.75 -3.96 -1.52
C TRP A 26 -12.37 -5.28 -1.06
N VAL A 27 -12.54 -5.48 0.26
CA VAL A 27 -13.22 -6.65 0.81
C VAL A 27 -14.67 -6.69 0.36
N GLY A 28 -15.37 -5.55 0.33
CA GLY A 28 -16.73 -5.44 -0.21
C GLY A 28 -16.85 -5.84 -1.69
N ARG A 29 -15.73 -5.95 -2.41
CA ARG A 29 -15.63 -6.37 -3.81
C ARG A 29 -15.06 -7.78 -3.98
N GLY A 30 -14.95 -8.53 -2.89
CA GLY A 30 -14.41 -9.90 -2.89
C GLY A 30 -12.90 -9.98 -3.13
N VAL A 31 -12.17 -8.89 -2.91
CA VAL A 31 -10.71 -8.85 -3.04
C VAL A 31 -10.07 -9.11 -1.68
N THR A 32 -9.07 -10.00 -1.65
CA THR A 32 -8.32 -10.29 -0.41
C THR A 32 -7.38 -9.14 -0.08
N VAL A 33 -7.43 -8.65 1.15
CA VAL A 33 -6.57 -7.59 1.66
C VAL A 33 -5.61 -8.17 2.68
N THR A 34 -4.31 -7.92 2.50
CA THR A 34 -3.26 -8.39 3.40
C THR A 34 -2.37 -7.26 3.88
N SER A 35 -1.84 -7.34 5.10
CA SER A 35 -0.89 -6.37 5.64
C SER A 35 0.45 -7.03 5.98
N ALA A 36 1.55 -6.34 5.67
CA ALA A 36 2.89 -6.70 6.16
C ALA A 36 3.17 -6.18 7.58
N ASP A 37 2.31 -5.31 8.09
CA ASP A 37 2.38 -4.72 9.42
C ASP A 37 1.25 -5.25 10.30
N ASP A 38 1.50 -5.38 11.60
CA ASP A 38 0.46 -5.71 12.56
C ASP A 38 -0.63 -4.64 12.54
N VAL A 39 -1.86 -5.06 12.26
CA VAL A 39 -3.00 -4.14 12.17
C VAL A 39 -3.57 -3.89 13.57
N PRO A 40 -4.00 -2.65 13.88
CA PRO A 40 -4.71 -2.36 15.11
C PRO A 40 -6.01 -3.18 15.26
N GLY A 41 -6.41 -3.41 16.51
CA GLY A 41 -7.58 -4.21 16.86
C GLY A 41 -8.86 -3.79 16.15
N GLY A 42 -9.59 -4.78 15.63
CA GLY A 42 -10.85 -4.64 14.89
C GLY A 42 -10.71 -4.88 13.38
N LEU A 43 -9.51 -4.70 12.83
CA LEU A 43 -9.25 -4.84 11.38
C LEU A 43 -8.90 -6.27 10.96
N GLU A 44 -8.57 -7.15 11.90
CA GLU A 44 -8.14 -8.54 11.64
C GLU A 44 -9.22 -9.39 10.95
N ARG A 45 -10.49 -8.97 11.07
CA ARG A 45 -11.61 -9.62 10.38
C ARG A 45 -11.61 -9.37 8.86
N MET A 46 -10.99 -8.28 8.43
CA MET A 46 -10.95 -7.86 7.03
C MET A 46 -9.56 -8.02 6.42
N ILE A 47 -8.51 -8.00 7.25
CA ILE A 47 -7.12 -7.95 6.81
C ILE A 47 -6.37 -9.12 7.42
N SER A 48 -5.77 -9.95 6.56
CA SER A 48 -4.90 -11.04 7.00
C SER A 48 -3.44 -10.58 7.03
N SER A 49 -2.66 -11.04 8.01
CA SER A 49 -1.20 -10.82 8.01
C SER A 49 -0.56 -11.72 6.95
N ALA A 50 0.15 -11.11 5.99
CA ALA A 50 0.90 -11.84 4.96
C ALA A 50 1.95 -10.96 4.30
N PRO A 51 3.01 -11.55 3.69
CA PRO A 51 3.93 -10.80 2.86
C PRO A 51 3.21 -10.11 1.69
N VAL A 52 3.63 -8.88 1.37
CA VAL A 52 3.13 -8.14 0.20
C VAL A 52 3.71 -8.64 -1.12
N ALA A 53 4.71 -9.52 -1.07
CA ALA A 53 5.27 -10.16 -2.25
C ALA A 53 4.20 -11.02 -2.97
N GLY A 54 4.06 -10.78 -4.28
CA GLY A 54 3.05 -11.42 -5.12
C GLY A 54 1.64 -10.87 -4.97
N ALA A 55 1.43 -9.72 -4.33
CA ALA A 55 0.17 -9.00 -4.43
C ALA A 55 0.00 -8.42 -5.84
N ASP A 56 -1.23 -8.15 -6.28
CA ASP A 56 -1.48 -7.53 -7.60
C ASP A 56 -1.24 -6.02 -7.57
N LEU A 57 -1.37 -5.41 -6.39
CA LEU A 57 -1.21 -3.98 -6.12
C LEU A 57 -0.84 -3.83 -4.64
N VAL A 58 0.06 -2.89 -4.33
CA VAL A 58 0.46 -2.60 -2.95
C VAL A 58 0.18 -1.14 -2.60
N PHE A 59 -0.43 -0.90 -1.45
CA PHE A 59 -0.60 0.43 -0.89
C PHE A 59 0.44 0.69 0.19
N ALA A 60 1.17 1.78 0.02
CA ALA A 60 2.08 2.30 1.04
C ALA A 60 1.41 3.49 1.74
N LEU A 61 0.83 3.26 2.91
CA LEU A 61 0.13 4.28 3.70
C LEU A 61 1.08 4.91 4.71
N GLY A 62 1.61 6.08 4.40
CA GLY A 62 2.60 6.77 5.22
C GLY A 62 3.32 7.87 4.43
N GLY A 63 4.65 7.84 4.43
CA GLY A 63 5.47 8.77 3.64
C GLY A 63 6.40 8.02 2.68
N ASP A 64 7.40 8.72 2.14
CA ASP A 64 8.37 8.15 1.20
C ASP A 64 9.11 6.93 1.78
N GLY A 65 9.43 6.96 3.08
CA GLY A 65 10.03 5.81 3.77
C GLY A 65 9.15 4.57 3.76
N THR A 66 7.82 4.73 3.89
CA THR A 66 6.86 3.63 3.80
C THR A 66 6.81 3.06 2.39
N MET A 67 6.83 3.92 1.37
CA MET A 67 6.87 3.50 -0.03
C MET A 67 8.15 2.73 -0.38
N LEU A 68 9.31 3.22 0.06
CA LEU A 68 10.59 2.52 -0.12
C LEU A 68 10.60 1.18 0.63
N ARG A 69 10.01 1.11 1.84
CA ARG A 69 9.86 -0.16 2.57
C ARG A 69 8.98 -1.14 1.81
N ALA A 70 7.85 -0.70 1.25
CA ALA A 70 6.99 -1.54 0.45
C ALA A 70 7.71 -2.14 -0.76
N VAL A 71 8.47 -1.33 -1.49
CA VAL A 71 9.30 -1.78 -2.62
C VAL A 71 10.32 -2.84 -2.17
N ARG A 72 10.97 -2.65 -1.01
CA ARG A 72 11.93 -3.62 -0.47
C ARG A 72 11.28 -4.94 -0.06
N LEU A 73 10.09 -4.90 0.58
CA LEU A 73 9.38 -6.08 1.04
C LEU A 73 8.89 -6.98 -0.11
N MET A 74 8.64 -6.40 -1.29
CA MET A 74 8.26 -7.18 -2.48
C MET A 74 9.44 -7.93 -3.13
N GLY A 75 10.69 -7.53 -2.86
CA GLY A 75 11.87 -8.15 -3.44
C GLY A 75 11.80 -8.18 -4.98
N ASP A 76 11.99 -9.34 -5.59
CA ASP A 76 11.91 -9.50 -7.05
C ASP A 76 10.47 -9.61 -7.58
N GLN A 77 9.47 -9.79 -6.69
CA GLN A 77 8.05 -9.90 -7.04
C GLN A 77 7.36 -8.53 -6.96
N GLN A 78 7.87 -7.57 -7.73
CA GLN A 78 7.35 -6.20 -7.76
C GLN A 78 5.93 -6.13 -8.33
N ALA A 79 5.05 -5.43 -7.61
CA ALA A 79 3.74 -5.01 -8.07
C ALA A 79 3.69 -3.48 -8.16
N PRO A 80 2.73 -2.90 -8.90
CA PRO A 80 2.47 -1.46 -8.82
C PRO A 80 2.25 -1.03 -7.36
N VAL A 81 2.78 0.14 -7.00
CA VAL A 81 2.68 0.69 -5.65
C VAL A 81 1.94 2.02 -5.69
N VAL A 82 0.95 2.17 -4.83
CA VAL A 82 0.24 3.43 -4.61
C VAL A 82 0.69 4.02 -3.28
N GLY A 83 1.35 5.16 -3.33
CA GLY A 83 1.77 5.89 -2.14
C GLY A 83 0.65 6.81 -1.65
N VAL A 84 0.10 6.50 -0.47
CA VAL A 84 -0.90 7.33 0.22
C VAL A 84 -0.22 8.09 1.34
N ASN A 85 -0.24 9.42 1.22
CA ASN A 85 0.32 10.33 2.20
C ASN A 85 -0.62 10.50 3.40
N LEU A 86 -0.12 10.15 4.59
CA LEU A 86 -0.81 10.31 5.87
C LEU A 86 -0.37 11.56 6.66
N GLY A 87 0.26 12.53 6.00
CA GLY A 87 0.78 13.75 6.60
C GLY A 87 1.27 14.79 5.58
N GLY A 88 2.42 15.41 5.86
CA GLY A 88 3.02 16.44 4.99
C GLY A 88 3.49 15.89 3.63
N LEU A 89 3.55 16.77 2.61
CA LEU A 89 3.89 16.39 1.23
C LEU A 89 5.22 15.62 1.13
N GLY A 90 5.18 14.45 0.49
CA GLY A 90 6.35 13.66 0.10
C GLY A 90 6.64 13.81 -1.40
N PHE A 91 7.74 13.21 -1.86
CA PHE A 91 8.10 13.23 -3.28
C PHE A 91 7.55 12.03 -4.05
N LEU A 92 7.35 10.90 -3.36
CA LEU A 92 6.96 9.64 -3.98
C LEU A 92 5.48 9.31 -3.76
N THR A 93 4.92 9.73 -2.62
CA THR A 93 3.49 9.57 -2.32
C THR A 93 2.65 10.63 -3.02
N THR A 94 1.72 10.20 -3.86
CA THR A 94 0.95 11.08 -4.76
C THR A 94 -0.51 11.25 -4.36
N VAL A 95 -1.05 10.35 -3.54
CA VAL A 95 -2.45 10.38 -3.10
C VAL A 95 -2.50 10.88 -1.66
N THR A 96 -3.28 11.93 -1.37
CA THR A 96 -3.56 12.33 0.01
C THR A 96 -4.66 11.44 0.61
N VAL A 97 -4.66 11.27 1.93
CA VAL A 97 -5.68 10.47 2.62
C VAL A 97 -7.12 10.91 2.30
N ASP A 98 -7.37 12.21 2.14
CA ASP A 98 -8.69 12.76 1.78
C ASP A 98 -9.12 12.43 0.34
N ARG A 99 -8.18 11.97 -0.50
CA ARG A 99 -8.42 11.58 -1.89
C ARG A 99 -8.35 10.06 -2.07
N LEU A 100 -8.38 9.30 -0.98
CA LEU A 100 -8.28 7.84 -1.02
C LEU A 100 -9.42 7.21 -1.83
N GLU A 101 -10.69 7.45 -1.52
CA GLU A 101 -11.83 6.85 -2.23
C GLU A 101 -11.90 7.23 -3.71
N PRO A 102 -11.72 8.51 -4.09
CA PRO A 102 -11.59 8.85 -5.51
C PRO A 102 -10.48 8.05 -6.21
N ALA A 103 -9.31 7.91 -5.57
CA ALA A 103 -8.21 7.13 -6.12
C ALA A 103 -8.55 5.63 -6.24
N LEU A 104 -9.22 5.05 -5.24
CA LEU A 104 -9.69 3.66 -5.28
C LEU A 104 -10.66 3.42 -6.45
N SER A 105 -11.59 4.37 -6.69
CA SER A 105 -12.51 4.27 -7.84
C SER A 105 -11.79 4.36 -9.19
N LEU A 106 -10.78 5.22 -9.31
CA LEU A 106 -9.96 5.30 -10.52
C LEU A 106 -9.17 4.00 -10.75
N LEU A 107 -8.60 3.41 -9.70
CA LEU A 107 -7.89 2.14 -9.77
C LEU A 107 -8.81 0.99 -10.24
N GLU A 108 -10.02 0.91 -9.68
CA GLU A 108 -11.02 -0.08 -10.08
C GLU A 108 -11.42 0.06 -11.56
N ARG A 109 -11.54 1.30 -12.05
CA ARG A 109 -11.90 1.59 -13.46
C ARG A 109 -10.72 1.45 -14.43
N GLY A 110 -9.52 1.13 -13.94
CA GLY A 110 -8.31 1.10 -14.78
C GLY A 110 -7.83 2.48 -15.23
N GLN A 111 -8.29 3.55 -14.60
CA GLN A 111 -8.01 4.94 -14.98
C GLN A 111 -6.78 5.47 -14.23
N TYR A 112 -5.61 4.90 -14.52
CA TYR A 112 -4.34 5.29 -13.92
C TYR A 112 -3.17 5.14 -14.89
N GLY A 113 -2.10 5.88 -14.63
CA GLY A 113 -0.81 5.72 -15.31
C GLY A 113 0.18 4.92 -14.45
N ILE A 114 1.03 4.12 -15.09
CA ILE A 114 2.15 3.46 -14.43
C ILE A 114 3.44 4.23 -14.69
N SER A 115 4.04 4.75 -13.63
CA SER A 115 5.39 5.32 -13.68
C SER A 115 6.42 4.26 -13.30
N LYS A 116 7.25 3.82 -14.25
CA LYS A 116 8.35 2.89 -13.98
C LYS A 116 9.51 3.62 -13.31
N ARG A 117 10.12 3.02 -12.28
CA ARG A 117 11.30 3.55 -11.58
C ARG A 117 12.39 2.48 -11.54
N VAL A 118 13.64 2.90 -11.66
CA VAL A 118 14.81 2.01 -11.58
C VAL A 118 15.12 1.70 -10.12
N ILE A 119 15.44 0.44 -9.82
CA ILE A 119 15.92 0.00 -8.51
C ILE A 119 17.34 -0.52 -8.70
N LEU A 120 18.28 -0.05 -7.87
CA LEU A 120 19.66 -0.54 -7.89
C LEU A 120 19.83 -1.68 -6.88
N ARG A 121 20.49 -2.76 -7.32
CA ARG A 121 20.94 -3.86 -6.45
C ARG A 121 22.38 -3.61 -6.03
N CYS A 122 22.65 -3.69 -4.74
CA CYS A 122 23.99 -3.51 -4.17
C CYS A 122 24.43 -4.79 -3.46
N THR A 123 25.72 -5.14 -3.56
CA THR A 123 26.34 -6.26 -2.86
C THR A 123 27.72 -5.83 -2.38
N ILE A 124 28.01 -6.05 -1.10
CA ILE A 124 29.32 -5.77 -0.51
C ILE A 124 30.16 -7.04 -0.62
N ARG A 125 31.34 -6.96 -1.25
CA ARG A 125 32.34 -8.03 -1.27
C ARG A 125 33.50 -7.62 -0.38
N ARG A 126 33.86 -8.48 0.57
CA ARG A 126 35.03 -8.32 1.43
C ARG A 126 36.17 -9.18 0.90
#